data_AF-A0A937ZK51-F1
#
_entry.id   AF-A0A937ZK51-F1
#
_cell.length_a   1.000
_cell.length_b   1.000
_cell.length_c   1.000
_cell.angle_alpha   90.00
_cell.angle_beta   90.00
_cell.angle_gamma   90.00
#
_symmetry.space_group_name_H-M   'P 1'
#
loop_
_entity.id
_entity.type
_entity.pdbx_description
1 polymer ?
#
loop_
_entity_poly.entity_id
_entity_poly.type
_entity_poly.pdbx_seq_one_letter_code
_entity_poly.pdbx_strand_id
1 'polypeptide(L)'
;MHVLQSDLMVAALLCGLNMQYDAAIRRFRPEMVDSAQYLRAYFNRQFGRQGQVELDRFVTVLANRASSRATEQGANFCADASSLLTTVLALPERGLAAYIRDTVSMPEVPVLATAAATRR
;
A
#
# COMPACT_ATOMS: atom_id res chain seq x y z
N MET A 1 -0.30 -4.42 3.15
CA MET A 1 -0.02 -3.75 1.87
C MET A 1 -0.94 -2.56 1.71
N HIS A 2 -0.37 -1.36 1.82
CA HIS A 2 -1.09 -0.10 1.86
C HIS A 2 -0.84 0.70 0.57
N VAL A 3 -1.73 1.66 0.26
CA VAL A 3 -1.53 2.63 -0.83
C VAL A 3 -0.13 3.28 -0.73
N LEU A 4 0.26 3.67 0.50
CA LEU A 4 1.57 4.23 0.80
C LEU A 4 2.73 3.34 0.32
N GLN A 5 2.65 2.03 0.57
CA GLN A 5 3.71 1.10 0.17
C GLN A 5 3.83 1.02 -1.35
N SER A 6 2.70 1.01 -2.07
CA SER A 6 2.69 1.01 -3.54
C SER A 6 3.25 2.31 -4.12
N ASP A 7 2.91 3.47 -3.55
CA ASP A 7 3.47 4.76 -3.96
C ASP A 7 4.98 4.82 -3.75
N LEU A 8 5.46 4.39 -2.59
CA LEU A 8 6.89 4.40 -2.28
C LEU A 8 7.69 3.44 -3.18
N MET A 9 7.12 2.30 -3.56
CA MET A 9 7.75 1.39 -4.52
C MET A 9 7.82 1.99 -5.93
N VAL A 10 6.75 2.61 -6.41
CA VAL A 10 6.73 3.29 -7.71
C VAL A 10 7.71 4.47 -7.70
N ALA A 11 7.77 5.24 -6.61
CA ALA A 11 8.73 6.33 -6.46
C ALA A 11 10.18 5.83 -6.40
N ALA A 12 10.47 4.68 -5.79
CA ALA A 12 11.80 4.08 -5.83
C ALA A 12 12.27 3.84 -7.27
N LEU A 13 11.38 3.29 -8.10
CA LEU A 13 11.65 2.98 -9.51
C LEU A 13 11.74 4.23 -10.39
N LEU A 14 10.81 5.18 -10.24
CA LEU A 14 10.71 6.34 -11.13
C LEU A 14 11.60 7.51 -10.71
N CYS A 15 11.83 7.69 -9.40
CA CYS A 15 12.50 8.88 -8.85
C CYS A 15 13.91 8.58 -8.31
N GLY A 16 14.41 7.35 -8.47
CA GLY A 16 15.74 6.97 -7.99
C GLY A 16 15.86 6.82 -6.46
N LEU A 17 14.73 6.66 -5.76
CA LEU A 17 14.68 6.60 -4.29
C LEU A 17 14.94 5.19 -3.70
N ASN A 18 15.53 4.28 -4.49
CA ASN A 18 15.75 2.88 -4.14
C ASN A 18 16.41 2.68 -2.76
N MET A 19 17.47 3.42 -2.46
CA MET A 19 18.19 3.28 -1.19
C MET A 19 17.34 3.65 0.03
N GLN A 20 16.56 4.72 -0.08
CA GLN A 20 15.67 5.19 1.00
C GLN A 20 14.50 4.23 1.19
N TYR A 21 13.93 3.76 0.08
CA TYR A 21 12.90 2.73 0.08
C TYR A 21 13.40 1.46 0.78
N ASP A 22 14.55 0.93 0.38
CA ASP A 22 15.12 -0.28 0.98
C ASP A 22 15.41 -0.09 2.48
N ALA A 23 15.87 1.09 2.89
CA ALA A 23 16.06 1.41 4.29
C ALA A 23 14.73 1.40 5.07
N ALA A 24 13.67 1.99 4.50
CA ALA A 24 12.34 2.01 5.11
C ALA A 24 11.76 0.59 5.20
N ILE A 25 11.87 -0.21 4.14
CA ILE A 25 11.44 -1.62 4.13
C ILE A 25 12.17 -2.41 5.20
N ARG A 26 13.50 -2.28 5.32
CA ARG A 26 14.28 -2.99 6.35
C ARG A 26 13.85 -2.60 7.76
N ARG A 27 13.66 -1.30 8.02
CA ARG A 27 13.28 -0.77 9.34
C ARG A 27 11.88 -1.24 9.77
N PHE A 28 10.91 -1.18 8.86
CA PHE A 28 9.50 -1.43 9.19
C PHE A 28 8.99 -2.80 8.71
N ARG A 29 9.88 -3.69 8.27
CA ARG A 29 9.55 -5.06 7.85
C ARG A 29 8.62 -5.79 8.84
N PRO A 30 8.83 -5.73 10.17
CA PRO A 30 7.92 -6.41 11.11
C PRO A 30 6.48 -5.92 10.99
N GLU A 31 6.25 -4.60 11.03
CA GLU A 31 4.92 -4.00 10.89
C GLU A 31 4.28 -4.29 9.52
N MET A 32 5.09 -4.29 8.46
CA MET A 32 4.62 -4.60 7.11
C MET A 32 4.18 -6.05 6.97
N VAL A 33 4.89 -6.99 7.61
CA VAL A 33 4.50 -8.40 7.66
C VAL A 33 3.20 -8.58 8.42
N ASP A 34 3.05 -7.93 9.58
CA ASP A 34 1.82 -7.99 10.39
C ASP A 34 0.62 -7.45 9.59
N SER A 35 0.79 -6.31 8.90
CA SER A 35 -0.23 -5.75 8.00
C SER A 35 -0.59 -6.67 6.84
N ALA A 36 0.41 -7.34 6.24
CA ALA A 36 0.17 -8.29 5.15
C ALA A 36 -0.61 -9.52 5.63
N GLN A 37 -0.30 -10.04 6.82
CA GLN A 37 -1.03 -11.14 7.44
C GLN A 37 -2.48 -10.74 7.76
N TYR A 38 -2.69 -9.54 8.30
CA TYR A 38 -4.03 -9.01 8.57
C TYR A 38 -4.88 -8.92 7.30
N LEU A 39 -4.36 -8.35 6.22
CA LEU A 39 -5.08 -8.29 4.94
C LEU A 39 -5.38 -9.68 4.40
N ARG A 40 -4.42 -10.60 4.44
CA ARG A 40 -4.65 -11.98 3.98
C ARG A 40 -5.75 -12.64 4.79
N ALA A 41 -5.77 -12.48 6.11
CA ALA A 41 -6.84 -12.98 6.96
C ALA A 41 -8.19 -12.34 6.62
N TYR A 42 -8.23 -11.03 6.38
CA TYR A 42 -9.44 -10.32 5.95
C TYR A 42 -10.00 -10.87 4.62
N PHE A 43 -9.17 -10.96 3.58
CA PHE A 43 -9.62 -11.47 2.28
C PHE A 43 -10.00 -12.95 2.33
N ASN A 44 -9.29 -13.78 3.10
CA ASN A 44 -9.68 -15.17 3.31
C ASN A 44 -11.02 -15.30 4.05
N ARG A 45 -11.29 -14.43 5.04
CA ARG A 45 -12.57 -14.40 5.75
C ARG A 45 -13.72 -13.98 4.84
N GLN A 46 -13.49 -13.00 3.97
CA GLN A 46 -14.52 -12.43 3.10
C GLN A 46 -14.80 -13.29 1.86
N PHE A 47 -13.78 -13.86 1.22
CA PHE A 47 -13.87 -14.52 -0.09
C PHE A 47 -13.53 -16.02 -0.05
N GLY A 48 -13.21 -16.56 1.12
CA GLY A 48 -12.91 -17.99 1.30
C GLY A 48 -11.77 -18.46 0.41
N ARG A 49 -12.02 -19.48 -0.42
CA ARG A 49 -11.02 -20.05 -1.35
C ARG A 49 -10.50 -19.04 -2.38
N GLN A 50 -11.25 -17.97 -2.66
CA GLN A 50 -10.84 -16.90 -3.57
C GLN A 50 -10.07 -15.77 -2.88
N GLY A 51 -9.87 -15.83 -1.55
CA GLY A 51 -9.24 -14.75 -0.78
C GLY A 51 -7.88 -14.31 -1.32
N GLN A 52 -7.01 -15.24 -1.70
CA GLN A 52 -5.72 -14.90 -2.29
C GLN A 52 -5.86 -14.18 -3.64
N VAL A 53 -6.77 -14.64 -4.50
CA VAL A 53 -7.00 -14.04 -5.83
C VAL A 53 -7.51 -12.61 -5.69
N GLU A 54 -8.45 -12.37 -4.78
CA GLU A 54 -9.00 -11.04 -4.53
C GLU A 54 -7.96 -10.11 -3.87
N LEU A 55 -7.10 -10.64 -2.99
CA LEU A 55 -5.98 -9.89 -2.45
C LEU A 55 -5.00 -9.48 -3.56
N ASP A 56 -4.61 -10.40 -4.44
CA ASP A 56 -3.68 -10.12 -5.54
C ASP A 56 -4.28 -9.08 -6.50
N ARG A 57 -5.59 -9.17 -6.79
CA ARG A 57 -6.33 -8.18 -7.57
C ARG A 57 -6.31 -6.81 -6.90
N PHE A 58 -6.60 -6.76 -5.60
CA PHE A 58 -6.57 -5.52 -4.82
C PHE A 58 -5.18 -4.87 -4.85
N VAL A 59 -4.13 -5.65 -4.62
CA VAL A 59 -2.73 -5.18 -4.71
C VAL A 59 -2.41 -4.64 -6.10
N THR A 60 -2.86 -5.31 -7.15
CA THR A 60 -2.67 -4.86 -8.54
C THR A 60 -3.35 -3.50 -8.79
N VAL A 61 -4.57 -3.32 -8.28
CA VAL A 61 -5.28 -2.02 -8.37
C VAL A 61 -4.51 -0.92 -7.64
N LEU A 62 -3.93 -1.20 -6.47
CA LEU A 62 -3.11 -0.23 -5.73
C LEU A 62 -1.86 0.18 -6.53
N ALA A 63 -1.16 -0.80 -7.11
CA ALA A 63 0.01 -0.53 -7.94
C ALA A 63 -0.34 0.34 -9.16
N ASN A 64 -1.44 0.02 -9.87
CA ASN A 64 -1.88 0.81 -11.02
C ASN A 64 -2.26 2.24 -10.62
N ARG A 65 -2.96 2.43 -9.50
CA ARG A 65 -3.29 3.77 -8.97
C ARG A 65 -2.05 4.58 -8.63
N ALA A 66 -1.02 3.95 -8.06
CA ALA A 66 0.26 4.62 -7.80
C ALA A 66 0.94 5.07 -9.10
N SER A 67 0.98 4.21 -10.12
CA SER A 67 1.50 4.56 -11.45
C SER A 67 0.73 5.70 -12.13
N SER A 68 -0.61 5.70 -12.01
CA SER A 68 -1.45 6.80 -12.51
C SER A 68 -1.12 8.12 -11.80
N ARG A 69 -1.07 8.12 -10.45
CA ARG A 69 -0.67 9.32 -9.69
C ARG A 69 0.70 9.84 -10.09
N ALA A 70 1.69 8.96 -10.24
CA ALA A 70 3.03 9.36 -10.66
C ALA A 70 3.03 10.04 -12.03
N THR A 71 2.24 9.49 -12.97
CA THR A 71 2.06 10.09 -14.30
C THR A 71 1.35 11.44 -14.24
N GLU A 72 0.29 11.55 -13.44
CA GLU A 72 -0.53 12.76 -13.32
C GLU A 72 0.22 13.91 -12.61
N GLN A 73 0.99 13.61 -11.57
CA GLN A 73 1.66 14.60 -10.73
C GLN A 73 3.08 14.94 -11.21
N GLY A 74 3.70 14.09 -12.04
CA GLY A 74 5.02 14.33 -12.61
C GLY A 74 6.08 14.61 -11.55
N ALA A 75 6.77 15.75 -11.67
CA ALA A 75 7.86 16.11 -10.76
C ALA A 75 7.43 16.25 -9.28
N ASN A 76 6.17 16.64 -9.03
CA ASN A 76 5.65 16.79 -7.66
C ASN A 76 5.58 15.43 -6.95
N PHE A 77 5.27 14.36 -7.67
CA PHE A 77 5.24 13.01 -7.10
C PHE A 77 6.58 12.62 -6.46
N CYS A 78 7.69 12.92 -7.13
CA CYS A 78 9.02 12.61 -6.62
C CYS A 78 9.40 13.45 -5.40
N ALA A 79 9.03 14.74 -5.40
CA ALA A 79 9.26 15.62 -4.26
C ALA A 79 8.48 15.15 -3.03
N ASP A 80 7.20 14.82 -3.21
CA ASP A 80 6.32 14.33 -2.16
C ASP A 80 6.80 12.98 -1.62
N ALA A 81 7.14 12.03 -2.49
CA ALA A 81 7.65 10.72 -2.09
C ALA A 81 8.99 10.81 -1.32
N SER A 82 9.88 11.72 -1.72
CA SER A 82 11.15 11.97 -1.02
C SER A 82 10.92 12.55 0.39
N SER A 83 10.02 13.53 0.51
CA SER A 83 9.62 14.12 1.80
C SER A 83 8.98 13.08 2.73
N LEU A 84 8.12 12.24 2.16
CA LEU A 84 7.44 11.17 2.86
C LEU A 84 8.43 10.09 3.34
N LEU A 85 9.37 9.65 2.51
CA LEU A 85 10.42 8.70 2.91
C LEU A 85 11.30 9.27 4.02
N THR A 86 11.66 10.55 3.93
CA THR A 86 12.41 11.24 4.99
C THR A 86 11.65 11.20 6.32
N THR A 87 10.34 11.48 6.28
CA THR A 87 9.47 11.44 7.46
C THR A 87 9.36 10.03 8.03
N VAL A 88 9.09 9.03 7.17
CA VAL A 88 8.95 7.62 7.56
C VAL A 88 10.23 7.09 8.19
N LEU A 89 11.40 7.40 7.62
CA LEU A 89 12.69 6.98 8.15
C LEU A 89 13.02 7.59 9.53
N ALA A 90 12.45 8.76 9.85
CA ALA A 90 12.60 9.42 11.13
C ALA A 90 11.64 8.89 12.22
N LEU A 91 10.67 8.04 11.86
CA LEU A 91 9.71 7.49 12.84
C LEU A 91 10.43 6.57 13.85
N PRO A 92 9.91 6.50 15.10
CA PRO A 92 10.37 5.51 16.07
C PRO A 92 10.13 4.09 15.55
N GLU A 93 10.81 3.11 16.15
CA GLU A 93 10.48 1.71 15.89
C GLU A 93 9.00 1.46 16.18
N ARG A 94 8.35 0.66 15.32
CA ARG A 94 6.91 0.39 15.41
C ARG A 94 6.00 1.61 15.23
N GLY A 95 6.52 2.72 14.72
CA GLY A 95 5.79 3.97 14.51
C GLY A 95 5.01 4.05 13.19
N LEU A 96 5.24 3.13 12.24
CA LEU A 96 4.68 3.24 10.90
C LEU A 96 3.15 3.10 10.90
N ALA A 97 2.60 2.15 11.65
CA ALA A 97 1.16 1.94 11.72
C ALA A 97 0.41 3.15 12.29
N ALA A 98 0.95 3.77 13.34
CA ALA A 98 0.39 4.99 13.92
C ALA A 98 0.42 6.15 12.92
N TYR A 99 1.58 6.35 12.27
CA TYR A 99 1.73 7.36 11.24
C TYR A 99 0.72 7.19 10.10
N ILE A 100 0.58 5.98 9.54
CA ILE A 100 -0.38 5.69 8.45
C ILE A 100 -1.80 6.00 8.89
N ARG A 101 -2.20 5.59 10.10
CA ARG A 101 -3.56 5.85 10.63
C ARG A 101 -3.85 7.35 10.70
N ASP A 102 -2.86 8.14 11.09
CA ASP A 102 -3.05 9.57 11.37
C ASP A 102 -2.88 10.45 10.12
N THR A 103 -2.21 9.95 9.07
CA THR A 103 -1.94 10.69 7.81
C THR A 103 -2.69 10.18 6.59
N VAL A 104 -3.04 8.90 6.54
CA VAL A 104 -3.73 8.29 5.40
C VAL A 104 -5.18 8.04 5.77
N SER A 105 -6.06 8.97 5.39
CA SER A 105 -7.46 8.61 5.17
C SER A 105 -7.49 7.54 4.09
N MET A 106 -7.70 6.28 4.48
CA MET A 106 -7.81 5.18 3.53
C MET A 106 -8.82 5.58 2.46
N PRO A 107 -8.48 5.58 1.15
CA PRO A 107 -9.52 5.63 0.15
C PRO A 107 -10.40 4.42 0.42
N GLU A 108 -11.70 4.64 0.58
CA GLU A 108 -12.68 3.57 0.73
C GLU A 108 -12.36 2.50 -0.30
N VAL A 109 -11.99 1.31 0.19
CA VAL A 109 -11.83 0.16 -0.68
C VAL A 109 -13.19 0.01 -1.33
N PRO A 110 -13.32 0.16 -2.67
CA PRO A 110 -14.57 -0.20 -3.29
C PRO A 110 -14.70 -1.68 -2.97
N VAL A 111 -15.64 -2.02 -2.08
CA VAL A 111 -16.07 -3.39 -1.89
C VAL A 111 -16.37 -3.86 -3.29
N LEU A 112 -15.52 -4.75 -3.83
CA LEU A 112 -15.84 -5.47 -5.06
C LEU A 112 -17.19 -6.08 -4.77
N ALA A 113 -18.22 -5.49 -5.36
CA ALA A 113 -19.60 -5.83 -5.11
C ALA A 113 -19.71 -7.34 -5.21
N THR A 114 -20.18 -7.96 -4.14
CA THR A 114 -20.54 -9.38 -4.10
C THR A 114 -21.59 -9.63 -5.17
N ALA A 115 -21.17 -9.90 -6.40
CA ALA A 115 -21.98 -10.54 -7.41
C ALA A 115 -21.95 -12.05 -7.13
N ALA A 116 -22.55 -12.44 -6.01
CA ALA A 116 -22.88 -13.82 -5.73
C ALA A 116 -24.40 -13.94 -5.57
N ALA A 117 -25.00 -14.61 -6.55
CA ALA A 117 -26.28 -15.30 -6.51
C ALA A 117 -27.56 -14.45 -6.53
N THR A 118 -28.26 -14.51 -7.67
CA THR A 118 -29.57 -15.16 -7.68
C THR A 118 -29.69 -15.98 -8.97
N ARG A 119 -29.59 -17.31 -8.84
CA ARG A 119 -30.20 -18.23 -9.80
C ARG A 119 -31.71 -18.01 -9.75
N ARG A 120 -32.35 -17.87 -10.91
CA ARG A 120 -33.63 -18.49 -11.24
C ARG A 120 -33.71 -18.61 -12.76
#